data_AF-A0A538AE46-F1
#
_entry.id   AF-A0A538AE46-F1
#
_cell.length_a   1.000
_cell.length_b   1.000
_cell.length_c   1.000
_cell.angle_alpha   90.00
_cell.angle_beta   90.00
_cell.angle_gamma   90.00
#
_symmetry.space_group_name_H-M   'P 1'
#
loop_
_entity.id
_entity.type
_entity.pdbx_description
1 polymer ?
#
loop_
_entity_poly.entity_id
_entity_poly.type
_entity_poly.pdbx_seq_one_letter_code
_entity_poly.pdbx_strand_id
1 'polypeptide(L)'
;MRVSYAITWQEAEVESRSGRLELKPQGLEFEGSNGNGSAVEEVPYDDLSAVRIARASGDRLSGRPTLVLERRTGGPIRIASVAQPGIISELAEHLAALHLGGKKALSRIAVVLPLKEGARERAVAILEHGPPFDPEEAGLERHHVFLTDHEAVFVFEADAADAVDRLVSDTTLWAVAAAWKELVAGPPRLAQDVYSWVRALPTEYMSSAPTPGPGDSEGGELYAP
;
A
#
# COMPACT_ATOMS: atom_id res chain seq x y z
N MET A 1 -17.10 -3.72 -10.30
CA MET A 1 -18.39 -3.06 -10.04
C MET A 1 -18.09 -1.62 -9.65
N ARG A 2 -18.65 -0.61 -10.33
CA ARG A 2 -18.46 0.81 -9.95
C ARG A 2 -19.46 1.13 -8.84
N VAL A 3 -18.97 1.47 -7.66
CA VAL A 3 -19.82 1.90 -6.54
C VAL A 3 -19.73 3.42 -6.45
N SER A 4 -20.88 4.08 -6.38
CA SER A 4 -21.00 5.54 -6.43
C SER A 4 -21.74 6.05 -5.21
N TYR A 5 -21.20 7.06 -4.55
CA TYR A 5 -21.71 7.64 -3.31
C TYR A 5 -22.04 9.12 -3.48
N ALA A 6 -23.16 9.57 -2.92
CA ALA A 6 -23.48 11.00 -2.82
C ALA A 6 -22.85 11.59 -1.55
N ILE A 7 -21.94 12.55 -1.73
CA ILE A 7 -21.07 13.05 -0.66
C ILE A 7 -20.93 14.58 -0.67
N THR A 8 -20.59 15.13 0.49
CA THR A 8 -19.95 16.43 0.62
C THR A 8 -18.47 16.18 0.88
N TRP A 9 -17.58 16.77 0.11
CA TRP A 9 -16.14 16.64 0.31
C TRP A 9 -15.44 17.99 0.43
N GLN A 10 -14.30 17.99 1.10
CA GLN A 10 -13.47 19.16 1.30
C GLN A 10 -12.01 18.74 1.18
N GLU A 11 -11.25 19.46 0.37
CA GLU A 11 -9.80 19.31 0.31
C GLU A 11 -9.15 20.34 1.22
N ALA A 12 -8.35 19.89 2.19
CA ALA A 12 -7.70 20.75 3.18
C ALA A 12 -8.69 21.78 3.77
N GLU A 13 -8.30 23.05 3.80
CA GLU A 13 -9.09 24.17 4.32
C GLU A 13 -9.88 24.91 3.21
N VAL A 14 -10.01 24.33 2.02
CA VAL A 14 -10.81 24.89 0.91
C VAL A 14 -12.30 24.77 1.22
N GLU A 15 -13.17 25.53 0.56
CA GLU A 15 -14.62 25.37 0.70
C GLU A 15 -15.10 23.96 0.30
N SER A 16 -16.03 23.42 1.10
CA SER A 16 -16.63 22.11 0.82
C SER A 16 -17.47 22.13 -0.46
N ARG A 17 -17.44 21.04 -1.21
CA ARG A 17 -18.22 20.80 -2.42
C ARG A 17 -19.17 19.63 -2.21
N SER A 18 -20.36 19.71 -2.80
CA SER A 18 -21.31 18.59 -2.80
C SER A 18 -21.35 17.95 -4.18
N GLY A 19 -21.40 16.63 -4.20
CA GLY A 19 -21.42 15.84 -5.42
C GLY A 19 -21.27 14.36 -5.15
N ARG A 20 -20.30 13.74 -5.82
CA ARG A 20 -20.23 12.30 -5.99
C ARG A 20 -18.81 11.77 -5.80
N LEU A 21 -18.72 10.58 -5.24
CA LEU A 21 -17.49 9.78 -5.20
C LEU A 21 -17.72 8.47 -5.94
N GLU A 22 -16.87 8.19 -6.92
CA GLU A 22 -16.77 6.86 -7.53
C GLU A 22 -15.53 6.11 -7.00
N LEU A 23 -15.74 4.85 -6.60
CA LEU A 23 -14.65 3.89 -6.42
C LEU A 23 -14.31 3.26 -7.78
N LYS A 24 -13.22 3.68 -8.40
CA LYS A 24 -12.68 3.13 -9.65
C LYS A 24 -11.61 2.07 -9.34
N PRO A 25 -11.23 1.20 -10.29
CA PRO A 25 -10.21 0.17 -10.05
C PRO A 25 -8.82 0.71 -9.63
N GLN A 26 -8.47 1.94 -10.04
CA GLN A 26 -7.14 2.52 -9.81
C GLN A 26 -7.14 3.66 -8.78
N GLY A 27 -8.31 4.06 -8.27
CA GLY A 27 -8.41 5.16 -7.33
C GLY A 27 -9.82 5.67 -7.12
N LEU A 28 -9.89 6.83 -6.49
CA LEU A 28 -11.10 7.57 -6.15
C LEU A 28 -11.28 8.71 -7.14
N GLU A 29 -12.48 8.87 -7.66
CA GLU A 29 -12.85 10.08 -8.40
C GLU A 29 -13.89 10.86 -7.60
N PHE A 30 -13.56 12.10 -7.28
CA PHE A 30 -14.44 13.06 -6.65
C PHE A 30 -14.94 14.02 -7.71
N GLU A 31 -16.25 14.17 -7.80
CA GLU A 31 -16.89 15.19 -8.59
C GLU A 31 -17.71 16.05 -7.64
N GLY A 32 -17.64 17.36 -7.76
CA GLY A 32 -18.44 18.22 -6.89
C GLY A 32 -18.59 19.62 -7.42
N SER A 33 -19.56 20.32 -6.86
CA SER A 33 -19.75 21.74 -7.11
C SER A 33 -20.06 22.48 -5.83
N ASN A 34 -19.74 23.76 -5.83
CA ASN A 34 -20.21 24.74 -4.86
C ASN A 34 -20.61 26.03 -5.60
N GLY A 35 -21.01 27.07 -4.86
CA GLY A 35 -21.39 28.36 -5.45
C GLY A 35 -20.28 29.05 -6.26
N ASN A 36 -19.03 28.59 -6.14
CA ASN A 36 -17.84 29.14 -6.80
C ASN A 36 -17.36 28.30 -8.00
N GLY A 37 -17.98 27.16 -8.30
CA GLY A 37 -17.67 26.36 -9.48
C GLY A 37 -17.75 24.85 -9.25
N SER A 38 -17.43 24.08 -10.29
CA SER A 38 -17.29 22.62 -10.23
C SER A 38 -15.82 22.22 -10.18
N ALA A 39 -15.53 21.11 -9.51
CA ALA A 39 -14.20 20.51 -9.45
C ALA A 39 -14.33 18.99 -9.62
N VAL A 40 -13.34 18.43 -10.31
CA VAL A 40 -13.09 16.99 -10.40
C VAL A 40 -11.70 16.74 -9.84
N GLU A 41 -11.57 15.79 -8.92
CA GLU A 41 -10.32 15.41 -8.29
C GLU A 41 -10.17 13.88 -8.37
N GLU A 42 -9.04 13.39 -8.85
CA GLU A 42 -8.72 11.97 -8.88
C GLU A 42 -7.60 11.67 -7.87
N VAL A 43 -7.84 10.71 -6.99
CA VAL A 43 -6.87 10.28 -5.96
C VAL A 43 -6.53 8.80 -6.16
N PRO A 44 -5.32 8.48 -6.61
CA PRO A 44 -4.86 7.09 -6.70
C PRO A 44 -4.86 6.41 -5.33
N TYR A 45 -5.12 5.10 -5.28
CA TYR A 45 -5.06 4.37 -4.02
C TYR A 45 -3.68 4.40 -3.36
N ASP A 46 -2.60 4.40 -4.16
CA ASP A 46 -1.22 4.43 -3.67
C ASP A 46 -0.84 5.77 -3.02
N ASP A 47 -1.56 6.85 -3.34
CA ASP A 47 -1.37 8.17 -2.72
C ASP A 47 -2.06 8.25 -1.35
N LEU A 48 -2.92 7.30 -0.97
CA LEU A 48 -3.51 7.28 0.38
C LEU A 48 -2.48 6.77 1.40
N SER A 49 -2.23 7.57 2.44
CA SER A 49 -1.38 7.20 3.58
C SER A 49 -2.19 6.68 4.77
N ALA A 50 -3.42 7.16 4.96
CA ALA A 50 -4.33 6.66 5.98
C ALA A 50 -5.80 6.94 5.64
N VAL A 51 -6.69 6.10 6.18
CA VAL A 51 -8.16 6.27 6.11
C VAL A 51 -8.71 6.19 7.53
N ARG A 52 -9.38 7.25 8.00
CA ARG A 52 -9.91 7.29 9.37
C ARG A 52 -11.25 8.00 9.48
N ILE A 53 -12.09 7.60 10.44
CA ILE A 53 -13.33 8.32 10.75
C ILE A 53 -13.03 9.42 11.79
N ALA A 54 -13.45 10.65 11.50
CA ALA A 54 -13.26 11.84 12.34
C ALA A 54 -13.93 11.69 13.71
N ARG A 55 -13.11 11.75 14.77
CA ARG A 55 -13.57 11.69 16.17
C ARG A 55 -13.74 13.08 16.80
N ALA A 56 -12.85 14.01 16.48
CA ALA A 56 -12.91 15.40 16.96
C ALA A 56 -13.88 16.25 16.12
N SER A 57 -14.51 17.26 16.73
CA SER A 57 -15.46 18.15 16.06
C SER A 57 -14.82 19.00 14.95
N GLY A 58 -13.54 19.37 15.09
CA GLY A 58 -12.81 20.14 14.09
C GLY A 58 -12.53 19.38 12.78
N ASP A 59 -12.53 18.04 12.82
CA ASP A 59 -12.34 17.20 11.64
C ASP A 59 -13.67 16.87 10.92
N ARG A 60 -14.81 17.26 11.50
CA ARG A 60 -16.13 16.92 10.97
C ARG A 60 -16.67 18.01 10.07
N LEU A 61 -17.10 17.62 8.86
CA LEU A 61 -17.80 18.53 7.96
C LEU A 61 -19.21 18.82 8.47
N SER A 62 -19.43 20.06 8.92
CA SER A 62 -20.72 20.53 9.45
C SER A 62 -21.23 19.66 10.61
N GLY A 63 -20.33 19.11 11.44
CA GLY A 63 -20.68 18.24 12.58
C GLY A 63 -21.11 16.81 12.23
N ARG A 64 -21.12 16.44 10.95
CA ARG A 64 -21.53 15.11 10.47
C ARG A 64 -20.42 14.06 10.62
N PRO A 65 -20.76 12.75 10.69
CA PRO A 65 -19.78 11.69 10.50
C PRO A 65 -18.97 11.95 9.24
N THR A 66 -17.65 11.97 9.38
CA THR A 66 -16.73 12.38 8.32
C THR A 66 -15.63 11.35 8.21
N LEU A 67 -15.38 10.85 7.01
CA LEU A 67 -14.20 10.09 6.67
C LEU A 67 -13.09 11.07 6.29
N VAL A 68 -11.89 10.86 6.80
CA VAL A 68 -10.69 11.62 6.47
C VAL A 68 -9.74 10.69 5.73
N LEU A 69 -9.40 11.09 4.51
CA LEU A 69 -8.38 10.47 3.68
C LEU A 69 -7.11 11.31 3.81
N GLU A 70 -6.07 10.73 4.39
CA GLU A 70 -4.75 11.34 4.43
C GLU A 70 -4.00 10.91 3.17
N ARG A 71 -3.38 11.88 2.51
CA ARG A 71 -2.63 11.68 1.26
C ARG A 71 -1.13 11.79 1.53
N ARG A 72 -0.33 11.07 0.74
CA ARG A 72 1.13 11.20 0.71
C ARG A 72 1.51 12.52 0.04
N THR A 73 0.74 12.93 -0.96
CA THR A 73 0.91 14.21 -1.65
C THR A 73 -0.33 15.09 -1.48
N GLY A 74 -0.12 16.37 -1.15
CA GLY A 74 -1.22 17.32 -0.93
C GLY A 74 -1.90 17.25 0.45
N GLY A 75 -2.97 18.04 0.63
CA GLY A 75 -3.71 18.10 1.90
C GLY A 75 -4.74 16.96 2.07
N PRO A 76 -5.27 16.73 3.27
CA PRO A 76 -6.26 15.67 3.50
C PRO A 76 -7.58 15.95 2.79
N ILE A 77 -8.31 14.91 2.40
CA ILE A 77 -9.68 15.01 1.88
C ILE A 77 -10.65 14.52 2.95
N ARG A 78 -11.58 15.39 3.33
CA ARG A 78 -12.67 15.09 4.27
C ARG A 78 -13.93 14.80 3.49
N ILE A 79 -14.68 13.77 3.88
CA ILE A 79 -15.87 13.28 3.19
C ILE A 79 -16.99 13.07 4.21
N ALA A 80 -18.12 13.73 4.01
CA ALA A 80 -19.34 13.48 4.76
C ALA A 80 -20.44 12.95 3.82
N SER A 81 -21.26 12.03 4.33
CA SER A 81 -22.43 11.53 3.62
C SER A 81 -23.51 12.61 3.55
N VAL A 82 -24.21 12.70 2.41
CA VAL A 82 -25.33 13.64 2.21
C VAL A 82 -26.66 13.03 2.65
N ALA A 83 -26.81 11.70 2.59
CA ALA A 83 -28.12 11.05 2.70
C ALA A 83 -28.24 10.10 3.90
N GLN A 84 -27.26 9.23 4.13
CA GLN A 84 -27.36 8.14 5.11
C GLN A 84 -26.11 8.04 6.00
N PRO A 85 -26.27 7.97 7.34
CA PRO A 85 -25.12 7.85 8.26
C PRO A 85 -24.25 6.61 8.03
N GLY A 86 -24.83 5.51 7.53
CA GLY A 86 -24.12 4.24 7.31
C GLY A 86 -23.09 4.27 6.18
N ILE A 87 -23.22 5.21 5.22
CA ILE A 87 -22.33 5.33 4.06
C ILE A 87 -20.88 5.58 4.48
N ILE A 88 -20.64 6.31 5.57
CA ILE A 88 -19.28 6.59 6.03
C ILE A 88 -18.60 5.33 6.56
N SER A 89 -19.32 4.51 7.32
CA SER A 89 -18.80 3.23 7.81
C SER A 89 -18.57 2.26 6.66
N GLU A 90 -19.54 2.14 5.75
CA GLU A 90 -19.41 1.31 4.54
C GLU A 90 -18.22 1.74 3.67
N LEU A 91 -18.08 3.05 3.43
CA LEU A 91 -16.96 3.59 2.66
C LEU A 91 -15.63 3.34 3.36
N ALA A 92 -15.57 3.46 4.68
CA ALA A 92 -14.38 3.13 5.46
C ALA A 92 -14.02 1.65 5.32
N GLU A 93 -15.01 0.75 5.40
CA GLU A 93 -14.82 -0.69 5.25
C GLU A 93 -14.38 -1.06 3.83
N HIS A 94 -15.01 -0.51 2.79
CA HIS A 94 -14.63 -0.74 1.40
C HIS A 94 -13.21 -0.21 1.10
N LEU A 95 -12.87 0.97 1.59
CA LEU A 95 -11.51 1.51 1.42
C LEU A 95 -10.48 0.74 2.22
N ALA A 96 -10.80 0.29 3.44
CA ALA A 96 -9.94 -0.60 4.20
C ALA A 96 -9.71 -1.92 3.46
N ALA A 97 -10.76 -2.52 2.91
CA ALA A 97 -10.68 -3.75 2.11
C ALA A 97 -9.88 -3.55 0.81
N LEU A 98 -9.98 -2.38 0.17
CA LEU A 98 -9.19 -2.05 -1.02
C LEU A 98 -7.74 -1.70 -0.69
N HIS A 99 -7.47 -1.12 0.47
CA HIS A 99 -6.10 -0.92 0.98
C HIS A 99 -5.46 -2.26 1.39
N LEU A 100 -6.26 -3.22 1.85
CA LEU A 100 -5.84 -4.58 2.20
C LEU A 100 -5.78 -5.52 0.97
N GLY A 101 -6.61 -5.29 -0.06
CA GLY A 101 -6.77 -6.16 -1.24
C GLY A 101 -6.10 -5.64 -2.51
N GLY A 102 -5.94 -4.33 -2.65
CA GLY A 102 -5.12 -3.69 -3.67
C GLY A 102 -3.69 -3.63 -3.15
N LYS A 103 -2.93 -4.73 -3.37
CA LYS A 103 -1.50 -4.90 -3.04
C LYS A 103 -1.05 -3.99 -1.88
N LYS A 104 -1.20 -4.48 -0.64
CA LYS A 104 -0.63 -3.88 0.58
C LYS A 104 0.64 -3.11 0.23
N ALA A 105 0.58 -1.79 0.40
CA ALA A 105 1.66 -0.88 0.00
C ALA A 105 2.89 -1.23 0.84
N LEU A 106 3.74 -2.10 0.30
CA LEU A 106 4.93 -2.57 1.00
C LEU A 106 5.78 -1.34 1.33
N SER A 107 5.95 -1.10 2.62
CA SER A 107 6.92 -0.12 3.08
C SER A 107 8.30 -0.68 2.77
N ARG A 108 9.13 0.13 2.10
CA ARG A 108 10.48 -0.26 1.70
C ARG A 108 11.51 0.68 2.30
N ILE A 109 12.59 0.11 2.82
CA ILE A 109 13.78 0.87 3.23
C ILE A 109 15.05 0.21 2.70
N ALA A 110 16.05 1.03 2.40
CA ALA A 110 17.40 0.57 2.12
C ALA A 110 18.35 1.04 3.24
N VAL A 111 19.11 0.10 3.81
CA VAL A 111 20.20 0.38 4.75
C VAL A 111 21.51 0.18 4.02
N VAL A 112 22.31 1.25 3.94
CA VAL A 112 23.61 1.26 3.29
C VAL A 112 24.71 1.19 4.33
N LEU A 113 25.46 0.10 4.32
CA LEU A 113 26.56 -0.15 5.23
C LEU A 113 27.90 0.01 4.50
N PRO A 114 28.69 1.06 4.78
CA PRO A 114 29.99 1.25 4.16
C PRO A 114 30.97 0.17 4.65
N LEU A 115 31.65 -0.46 3.71
CA LEU A 115 32.62 -1.53 3.92
C LEU A 115 34.05 -1.00 3.83
N LYS A 116 34.94 -1.61 4.61
CA LYS A 116 36.39 -1.41 4.47
C LYS A 116 36.87 -2.03 3.15
N GLU A 117 37.97 -1.50 2.62
CA GLU A 117 38.62 -2.07 1.45
C GLU A 117 38.96 -3.56 1.66
N GLY A 118 38.68 -4.40 0.67
CA GLY A 118 38.87 -5.85 0.74
C GLY A 118 37.91 -6.59 1.68
N ALA A 119 36.86 -5.95 2.20
CA ALA A 119 35.88 -6.62 3.07
C ALA A 119 34.84 -7.46 2.33
N ARG A 120 34.72 -7.33 1.00
CA ARG A 120 33.68 -7.98 0.19
C ARG A 120 33.61 -9.49 0.37
N GLU A 121 34.73 -10.21 0.29
CA GLU A 121 34.74 -11.68 0.39
C GLU A 121 34.28 -12.17 1.77
N ARG A 122 34.69 -11.47 2.82
CA ARG A 122 34.23 -11.75 4.19
C ARG A 122 32.75 -11.41 4.37
N ALA A 123 32.28 -10.33 3.76
CA ALA A 123 30.86 -9.97 3.75
C ALA A 123 30.01 -11.06 3.08
N VAL A 124 30.46 -11.61 1.94
CA VAL A 124 29.80 -12.75 1.27
C VAL A 124 29.69 -13.95 2.21
N ALA A 125 30.79 -14.33 2.88
CA ALA A 125 30.79 -15.46 3.81
C ALA A 125 29.79 -15.28 4.97
N ILE A 126 29.61 -14.05 5.47
CA ILE A 126 28.58 -13.77 6.49
C ILE A 126 27.18 -13.95 5.90
N LEU A 127 26.93 -13.41 4.70
CA LEU A 127 25.61 -13.48 4.05
C LEU A 127 25.18 -14.89 3.65
N GLU A 128 26.12 -15.81 3.39
CA GLU A 128 25.82 -17.23 3.12
C GLU A 128 25.08 -17.92 4.28
N HIS A 129 25.27 -17.43 5.50
CA HIS A 129 24.57 -17.94 6.68
C HIS A 129 23.14 -17.37 6.82
N GLY A 130 22.76 -16.43 5.95
CA GLY A 130 21.50 -15.69 6.03
C GLY A 130 21.48 -14.63 7.14
N PRO A 131 20.35 -13.93 7.30
CA PRO A 131 20.18 -12.98 8.39
C PRO A 131 20.18 -13.70 9.76
N PRO A 132 20.70 -13.07 10.83
CA PRO A 132 20.74 -13.67 12.17
C PRO A 132 19.39 -13.63 12.90
N PHE A 133 18.30 -13.37 12.18
CA PHE A 133 16.93 -13.31 12.67
C PHE A 133 16.02 -13.95 11.63
N ASP A 134 14.84 -14.39 12.05
CA ASP A 134 13.83 -14.91 11.14
C ASP A 134 13.12 -13.75 10.42
N PRO A 135 13.20 -13.66 9.07
CA PRO A 135 12.53 -12.60 8.32
C PRO A 135 11.00 -12.62 8.46
N GLU A 136 10.39 -13.79 8.58
CA GLU A 136 8.93 -13.94 8.67
C GLU A 136 8.43 -13.45 10.03
N GLU A 137 9.10 -13.85 11.12
CA GLU A 137 8.77 -13.34 12.47
C GLU A 137 9.02 -11.83 12.60
N ALA A 138 9.98 -11.28 11.84
CA ALA A 138 10.22 -9.85 11.74
C ALA A 138 9.17 -9.10 10.88
N GLY A 139 8.21 -9.80 10.27
CA GLY A 139 7.17 -9.23 9.43
C GLY A 139 7.66 -8.74 8.07
N LEU A 140 8.76 -9.30 7.57
CA LEU A 140 9.31 -8.98 6.25
C LEU A 140 8.65 -9.82 5.16
N GLU A 141 8.26 -9.15 4.09
CA GLU A 141 7.75 -9.77 2.86
C GLU A 141 8.89 -10.06 1.88
N ARG A 142 9.88 -9.16 1.83
CA ARG A 142 11.11 -9.37 1.05
C ARG A 142 12.32 -8.81 1.77
N HIS A 143 13.43 -9.52 1.65
CA HIS A 143 14.73 -9.07 2.11
C HIS A 143 15.77 -9.34 1.01
N HIS A 144 16.45 -8.29 0.56
CA HIS A 144 17.50 -8.38 -0.45
C HIS A 144 18.78 -7.75 0.07
N VAL A 145 19.92 -8.35 -0.25
CA VAL A 145 21.24 -7.76 0.06
C VAL A 145 22.04 -7.65 -1.23
N PHE A 146 22.52 -6.44 -1.50
CA PHE A 146 23.42 -6.14 -2.61
C PHE A 146 24.80 -5.84 -2.05
N LEU A 147 25.84 -6.38 -2.69
CA LEU A 147 27.22 -6.13 -2.31
C LEU A 147 27.96 -5.44 -3.44
N THR A 148 28.71 -4.41 -3.08
CA THR A 148 29.75 -3.78 -3.90
C THR A 148 31.11 -3.96 -3.21
N ASP A 149 32.18 -3.44 -3.81
CA ASP A 149 33.49 -3.44 -3.17
C ASP A 149 33.59 -2.49 -1.96
N HIS A 150 32.64 -1.55 -1.84
CA HIS A 150 32.67 -0.48 -0.85
C HIS A 150 31.47 -0.44 0.08
N GLU A 151 30.38 -1.13 -0.25
CA GLU A 151 29.10 -1.01 0.47
C GLU A 151 28.31 -2.32 0.40
N ALA A 152 27.63 -2.64 1.50
CA ALA A 152 26.53 -3.61 1.54
C ALA A 152 25.21 -2.84 1.66
N VAL A 153 24.26 -3.13 0.77
CA VAL A 153 22.94 -2.48 0.73
C VAL A 153 21.88 -3.52 1.06
N PHE A 154 21.22 -3.34 2.19
CA PHE A 154 20.14 -4.20 2.65
C PHE A 154 18.80 -3.53 2.32
N VAL A 155 17.97 -4.17 1.53
CA VAL A 155 16.62 -3.71 1.20
C VAL A 155 15.61 -4.58 1.93
N PHE A 156 14.70 -3.94 2.65
CA PHE A 156 13.63 -4.59 3.39
C PHE A 156 12.29 -4.12 2.84
N GLU A 157 11.37 -5.04 2.59
CA GLU A 157 9.98 -4.76 2.25
C GLU A 157 9.09 -5.41 3.31
N ALA A 158 8.18 -4.63 3.89
CA ALA A 158 7.25 -5.10 4.89
C ALA A 158 5.84 -4.58 4.62
N ASP A 159 4.85 -5.35 5.04
CA ASP A 159 3.44 -5.09 4.75
C ASP A 159 2.83 -3.98 5.61
N ALA A 160 3.36 -3.77 6.82
CA ALA A 160 2.89 -2.70 7.70
C ALA A 160 3.68 -1.40 7.47
N ALA A 161 2.94 -0.28 7.40
CA ALA A 161 3.49 1.06 7.21
C ALA A 161 4.61 1.42 8.22
N ASP A 162 4.54 0.87 9.44
CA ASP A 162 5.48 1.12 10.53
C ASP A 162 6.42 -0.08 10.82
N ALA A 163 6.29 -1.22 10.12
CA ALA A 163 7.19 -2.36 10.34
C ALA A 163 8.65 -2.00 10.04
N VAL A 164 8.86 -1.19 9.01
CA VAL A 164 10.18 -0.63 8.67
C VAL A 164 10.73 0.26 9.79
N ASP A 165 9.91 1.17 10.32
CA ASP A 165 10.33 2.06 11.41
C ASP A 165 10.63 1.28 12.69
N ARG A 166 9.85 0.23 12.98
CA ARG A 166 10.13 -0.70 14.08
C ARG A 166 11.43 -1.46 13.84
N LEU A 167 11.69 -1.98 12.64
CA LEU A 167 12.94 -2.68 12.32
C LEU A 167 14.19 -1.78 12.48
N VAL A 168 14.04 -0.49 12.20
CA VAL A 168 15.11 0.52 12.35
C VAL A 168 15.27 0.99 13.79
N SER A 169 14.16 1.13 14.52
CA SER A 169 14.11 1.66 15.90
C SER A 169 14.42 0.59 16.94
N ASP A 170 13.97 -0.65 16.69
CA ASP A 170 14.46 -1.79 17.44
C ASP A 170 15.94 -1.96 17.14
N THR A 171 16.69 -2.14 18.20
CA THR A 171 18.14 -2.05 18.26
C THR A 171 18.81 -3.29 17.59
N THR A 172 18.13 -3.94 16.65
CA THR A 172 18.49 -5.18 15.94
C THR A 172 19.46 -4.94 14.78
N LEU A 173 19.45 -3.75 14.15
CA LEU A 173 20.56 -3.33 13.26
C LEU A 173 21.92 -3.29 14.00
N TRP A 174 21.90 -3.05 15.32
CA TRP A 174 23.11 -2.99 16.16
C TRP A 174 23.54 -4.36 16.71
N ALA A 175 22.65 -5.35 16.75
CA ALA A 175 23.03 -6.73 17.08
C ALA A 175 23.79 -7.41 15.92
N VAL A 176 23.39 -7.13 14.68
CA VAL A 176 24.13 -7.50 13.44
C VAL A 176 25.53 -6.85 13.40
N ALA A 177 25.68 -5.69 14.06
CA ALA A 177 26.93 -4.95 14.07
C ALA A 177 28.10 -5.72 14.71
N ALA A 178 27.89 -6.79 15.49
CA ALA A 178 29.00 -7.58 16.03
C ALA A 178 29.74 -8.38 14.94
N ALA A 179 29.00 -9.08 14.07
CA ALA A 179 29.57 -9.86 12.97
C ALA A 179 30.18 -8.97 11.88
N TRP A 180 29.58 -7.80 11.66
CA TRP A 180 30.02 -6.85 10.64
C TRP A 180 31.02 -5.81 11.16
N LYS A 181 31.22 -5.69 12.48
CA LYS A 181 32.03 -4.62 13.11
C LYS A 181 33.38 -4.42 12.44
N GLU A 182 34.05 -5.52 12.17
CA GLU A 182 35.39 -5.53 11.60
C GLU A 182 35.42 -5.23 10.09
N LEU A 183 34.29 -5.35 9.42
CA LEU A 183 34.12 -5.09 7.98
C LEU A 183 33.65 -3.66 7.68
N VAL A 184 33.13 -2.95 8.68
CA VAL A 184 32.44 -1.67 8.49
C VAL A 184 33.40 -0.50 8.58
N ALA A 185 33.33 0.41 7.60
CA ALA A 185 34.18 1.60 7.49
C ALA A 185 33.56 2.87 8.14
N GLY A 186 32.28 2.83 8.49
CA GLY A 186 31.56 3.98 9.04
C GLY A 186 30.14 3.62 9.47
N PRO A 187 29.37 4.57 10.02
CA PRO A 187 28.01 4.31 10.47
C PRO A 187 27.10 3.88 9.30
N PRO A 188 26.12 3.00 9.54
CA PRO A 188 25.08 2.70 8.55
C PRO A 188 24.30 3.97 8.21
N ARG A 189 23.89 4.07 6.95
CA ARG A 189 23.05 5.17 6.44
C ARG A 189 21.71 4.62 5.99
N LEU A 190 20.63 5.33 6.31
CA LEU A 190 19.30 5.00 5.83
C LEU A 190 19.05 5.75 4.51
N ALA A 191 18.63 5.02 3.50
CA ALA A 191 18.19 5.56 2.22
C ALA A 191 16.66 5.49 2.13
N GLN A 192 16.04 6.61 1.77
CA GLN A 192 14.60 6.76 1.63
C GLN A 192 14.14 6.32 0.23
N ASP A 193 12.98 5.66 0.16
CA ASP A 193 12.32 5.37 -1.12
C ASP A 193 11.56 6.61 -1.60
N VAL A 194 12.21 7.40 -2.46
CA VAL A 194 11.67 8.69 -2.97
C VAL A 194 10.89 8.54 -4.28
N TYR A 195 11.06 7.43 -4.99
CA TYR A 195 10.38 7.13 -6.25
C TYR A 195 10.41 5.63 -6.53
N SER A 196 9.24 5.05 -6.79
CA SER A 196 9.08 3.63 -7.11
C SER A 196 8.16 3.46 -8.31
N TRP A 197 8.52 2.54 -9.20
CA TRP A 197 7.67 2.14 -10.33
C TRP A 197 7.63 0.62 -10.40
N VAL A 198 6.41 0.08 -10.46
CA VAL A 198 6.17 -1.35 -10.62
C VAL A 198 5.34 -1.56 -11.88
N ARG A 199 5.78 -2.46 -12.75
CA ARG A 199 4.97 -2.86 -13.90
C ARG A 199 3.66 -3.47 -13.40
N ALA A 200 2.53 -2.89 -13.81
CA ALA A 200 1.24 -3.53 -13.60
C ALA A 200 1.24 -4.88 -14.34
N LEU A 201 1.21 -5.97 -13.59
CA LEU A 201 0.89 -7.27 -14.16
C LEU A 201 -0.56 -7.19 -14.63
N PRO A 202 -0.87 -7.59 -15.88
CA PRO A 202 -2.25 -7.77 -16.29
C PRO A 202 -2.89 -8.71 -15.27
N THR A 203 -3.95 -8.26 -14.62
CA THR A 203 -4.81 -9.18 -13.86
C THR A 203 -5.21 -10.25 -14.86
N GLU A 204 -4.72 -11.48 -14.68
CA GLU A 204 -5.18 -12.59 -15.50
C GLU A 204 -6.70 -12.55 -15.43
N TYR A 205 -7.31 -12.35 -16.60
CA TYR A 205 -8.74 -12.46 -16.78
C TYR A 205 -9.12 -13.81 -16.17
N MET A 206 -9.81 -13.79 -15.04
CA MET A 206 -10.68 -14.90 -14.67
C MET A 206 -11.66 -15.01 -15.83
N SER A 207 -11.33 -15.90 -16.75
CA SER A 207 -12.12 -16.21 -17.93
C SER A 207 -13.50 -16.62 -17.44
N SER A 208 -14.42 -15.65 -17.50
CA SER A 208 -15.85 -15.90 -17.44
C SER A 208 -16.25 -16.39 -18.83
N ALA A 209 -15.68 -17.52 -19.27
CA ALA A 209 -16.31 -18.26 -20.33
C ALA A 209 -17.66 -18.73 -19.78
N PRO A 210 -18.78 -18.49 -20.48
CA PRO A 210 -20.05 -19.08 -20.08
C PRO A 210 -19.83 -20.59 -20.00
N THR A 211 -20.15 -21.18 -18.85
CA THR A 211 -20.19 -22.64 -18.71
C THR A 211 -20.98 -23.17 -19.90
N PRO A 212 -20.47 -24.14 -20.68
CA PRO A 212 -21.26 -24.75 -21.74
C PRO A 212 -22.58 -25.19 -21.11
N GLY A 213 -23.68 -24.63 -21.60
CA GLY A 213 -25.01 -25.06 -21.19
C GLY A 213 -25.13 -26.57 -21.37
N PRO A 214 -25.95 -27.27 -20.57
CA PRO A 214 -26.04 -28.73 -20.60
C PRO A 214 -26.31 -29.16 -22.04
N GLY A 215 -25.27 -29.70 -22.68
CA GLY A 215 -25.34 -30.21 -24.04
C GLY A 215 -26.26 -31.40 -24.03
N ASP A 216 -27.27 -31.33 -24.87
CA ASP A 216 -28.26 -32.36 -25.12
C ASP A 216 -27.51 -33.68 -25.38
N SER A 217 -27.61 -34.62 -24.43
CA SER A 217 -27.08 -35.96 -24.58
C SER A 217 -27.83 -36.67 -25.69
N GLU A 218 -27.21 -36.83 -26.86
CA GLU A 218 -27.68 -37.78 -27.86
C GLU A 218 -27.59 -39.19 -27.28
N GLY A 219 -28.75 -39.86 -27.27
CA GLY A 219 -28.92 -41.21 -26.77
C GLY A 219 -28.06 -42.22 -27.53
N GLY A 220 -27.54 -43.18 -26.77
CA GLY A 220 -26.69 -44.24 -27.29
C GLY A 220 -27.34 -45.08 -28.37
N GLU A 221 -26.55 -45.42 -29.39
CA GLU A 221 -26.88 -46.45 -30.37
C GLU A 221 -26.95 -47.82 -29.69
N LEU A 222 -28.13 -48.44 -29.77
CA LEU A 222 -28.35 -49.84 -29.42
C LEU A 222 -27.75 -50.73 -30.53
N TYR A 223 -26.77 -51.54 -30.16
CA TYR A 223 -26.29 -52.65 -30.99
C TYR A 223 -27.43 -53.68 -31.21
N ALA A 224 -27.73 -53.98 -32.48
CA ALA A 224 -28.50 -55.16 -32.89
C ALA A 224 -27.55 -56.32 -33.21
N PRO A 225 -28.07 -57.55 -33.17
CA PRO A 225 -28.08 -58.35 -34.41
C PRO A 225 -29.49 -58.71 -34.89
#